data_AF-A0A3G8MCE7-F1
#
_entry.id   AF-A0A3G8MCE7-F1
#
_cell.length_a   1.000
_cell.length_b   1.000
_cell.length_c   1.000
_cell.angle_alpha   90.00
_cell.angle_beta   90.00
_cell.angle_gamma   90.00
#
_symmetry.space_group_name_H-M   'P 1'
#
loop_
_entity.id
_entity.type
_entity.pdbx_description
1 polymer ?
#
loop_
_entity_poly.entity_id
_entity_poly.type
_entity_poly.pdbx_seq_one_letter_code
_entity_poly.pdbx_strand_id
1 'polypeptide(L)'
;MRPRLYESPVSIFGKKFLVIIITRASCNMQRLPMGSAWMEAAGDVTRAQAYRAAAQEIRQRLDAHFDPDEGVYVCRFANAADRPSAAPARRLDMAVPLGVIHAARAEGPHSVLDPKALATLARLEEFFEKKYPINQERASDCAPAMGRYAHDSYCSGGAYYFSTFGAAQFYFRFAEAIGRGAMIPVSAGNRTLLADMLGEPRAALAAASVEPPFRERLFKAFLARGDMFMAMVRAHTPASGELSEQFDQTTGAQTSAKNLAWSYAAFVAAFASRRAARRLMAC
;
A
#
# COMPACT_ATOMS: atom_id res chain seq x y z
N MET A 1 -11.86 -16.18 -34.48
CA MET A 1 -12.72 -15.88 -33.32
C MET A 1 -11.84 -15.46 -32.15
N ARG A 2 -11.91 -14.18 -31.73
CA ARG A 2 -11.21 -13.71 -30.52
C ARG A 2 -12.06 -14.07 -29.29
N PRO A 3 -11.51 -14.71 -28.25
CA PRO A 3 -12.27 -14.95 -27.03
C PRO A 3 -12.52 -13.62 -26.32
N ARG A 4 -13.80 -13.26 -26.14
CA ARG A 4 -14.22 -12.14 -25.27
C ARG A 4 -14.03 -12.59 -23.82
N LEU A 5 -12.90 -12.22 -23.22
CA LEU A 5 -12.72 -12.29 -21.77
C LEU A 5 -13.20 -10.98 -21.13
N TYR A 6 -14.50 -10.75 -21.07
CA TYR A 6 -15.07 -9.70 -20.22
C TYR A 6 -16.52 -10.04 -19.88
N GLU A 7 -16.70 -10.92 -18.90
CA GLU A 7 -17.92 -11.00 -18.11
C GLU A 7 -17.65 -10.42 -16.71
N SER A 8 -18.64 -9.66 -16.23
CA SER A 8 -18.61 -8.62 -15.19
C SER A 8 -17.84 -8.90 -13.89
N PRO A 9 -16.91 -8.02 -13.45
CA PRO A 9 -16.25 -8.14 -12.15
C PRO A 9 -17.01 -7.42 -11.01
N VAL A 10 -17.40 -8.18 -9.98
CA VAL A 10 -18.01 -7.70 -8.71
C VAL A 10 -16.94 -7.36 -7.68
N SER A 11 -17.04 -6.18 -7.05
CA SER A 11 -16.14 -5.59 -6.02
C SER A 11 -15.83 -6.53 -4.84
N ILE A 12 -14.59 -6.53 -4.33
CA ILE A 12 -14.22 -7.19 -3.05
C ILE A 12 -14.98 -6.56 -1.86
N PHE A 13 -15.30 -5.25 -1.94
CA PHE A 13 -16.05 -4.53 -0.91
C PHE A 13 -17.55 -4.42 -1.21
N GLY A 14 -18.07 -5.27 -2.11
CA GLY A 14 -19.51 -5.35 -2.42
C GLY A 14 -20.13 -4.13 -3.12
N LYS A 15 -19.46 -2.97 -3.18
CA LYS A 15 -19.95 -1.79 -3.92
C LYS A 15 -18.83 -1.09 -4.71
N LYS A 16 -19.04 -1.04 -6.04
CA LYS A 16 -18.39 -0.22 -7.09
C LYS A 16 -16.91 -0.50 -7.46
N PHE A 17 -16.76 -1.05 -8.66
CA PHE A 17 -15.71 -1.03 -9.71
C PHE A 17 -14.23 -0.67 -9.43
N LEU A 18 -13.85 0.15 -8.44
CA LEU A 18 -12.55 0.83 -8.46
C LEU A 18 -11.42 0.07 -7.72
N VAL A 19 -11.73 -0.57 -6.59
CA VAL A 19 -10.76 -1.34 -5.79
C VAL A 19 -10.24 -2.57 -6.54
N ILE A 20 -11.05 -3.13 -7.44
CA ILE A 20 -10.65 -4.25 -8.30
C ILE A 20 -9.64 -3.81 -9.32
N ILE A 21 -9.79 -2.63 -9.92
CA ILE A 21 -8.89 -2.20 -10.98
C ILE A 21 -7.50 -2.05 -10.42
N ILE A 22 -7.31 -1.32 -9.32
CA ILE A 22 -5.97 -1.09 -8.77
C ILE A 22 -5.39 -2.40 -8.22
N THR A 23 -6.10 -3.13 -7.34
CA THR A 23 -5.53 -4.34 -6.73
C THR A 23 -5.30 -5.46 -7.76
N ARG A 24 -6.23 -5.69 -8.70
CA ARG A 24 -6.10 -6.74 -9.72
C ARG A 24 -5.11 -6.35 -10.81
N ALA A 25 -5.07 -5.08 -11.23
CA ALA A 25 -4.05 -4.57 -12.14
C ALA A 25 -2.67 -4.67 -11.52
N SER A 26 -2.49 -4.23 -10.27
CA SER A 26 -1.24 -4.32 -9.52
C SER A 26 -0.80 -5.79 -9.35
N CYS A 27 -1.69 -6.70 -8.96
CA CYS A 27 -1.37 -8.15 -8.95
C CYS A 27 -0.96 -8.68 -10.33
N ASN A 28 -1.58 -8.20 -11.41
CA ASN A 28 -1.23 -8.60 -12.78
C ASN A 28 0.11 -7.99 -13.25
N MET A 29 0.56 -6.86 -12.68
CA MET A 29 1.82 -6.22 -13.07
C MET A 29 3.04 -7.10 -12.85
N GLN A 30 3.02 -8.01 -11.88
CA GLN A 30 4.11 -8.97 -11.65
C GLN A 30 3.82 -10.34 -12.29
N ARG A 31 2.55 -10.78 -12.28
CA ARG A 31 2.17 -12.10 -12.81
C ARG A 31 2.33 -12.20 -14.34
N LEU A 32 2.05 -11.13 -15.09
CA LEU A 32 2.17 -11.14 -16.55
C LEU A 32 3.64 -11.21 -17.02
N PRO A 33 4.60 -10.42 -16.46
CA PRO A 33 6.02 -10.62 -16.75
C PRO A 33 6.55 -12.00 -16.37
N MET A 34 6.17 -12.54 -15.20
CA MET A 34 6.55 -13.91 -14.81
C MET A 34 5.97 -14.95 -15.76
N GLY A 35 4.69 -14.81 -16.14
CA GLY A 35 4.05 -15.67 -17.14
C GLY A 35 4.70 -15.54 -18.50
N SER A 36 5.17 -14.35 -18.88
CA SER A 36 5.90 -14.12 -20.14
C SER A 36 7.22 -14.90 -20.16
N ALA A 37 8.03 -14.78 -19.11
CA ALA A 37 9.28 -15.54 -18.97
C ALA A 37 9.04 -17.05 -18.98
N TRP A 38 7.96 -17.52 -18.34
CA TRP A 38 7.60 -18.94 -18.34
C TRP A 38 7.17 -19.43 -19.73
N MET A 39 6.35 -18.65 -20.45
CA MET A 39 5.93 -19.01 -21.82
C MET A 39 7.11 -19.00 -22.80
N GLU A 40 8.05 -18.08 -22.65
CA GLU A 40 9.29 -18.08 -23.42
C GLU A 40 10.15 -19.31 -23.15
N ALA A 41 10.32 -19.68 -21.88
CA ALA A 41 11.03 -20.91 -21.51
C ALA A 41 10.35 -22.16 -22.08
N ALA A 42 9.02 -22.12 -22.27
CA ALA A 42 8.23 -23.17 -22.91
C ALA A 42 8.20 -23.08 -24.45
N GLY A 43 8.87 -22.11 -25.06
CA GLY A 43 8.91 -21.90 -26.52
C GLY A 43 7.69 -21.16 -27.11
N ASP A 44 6.73 -20.74 -26.30
CA ASP A 44 5.53 -19.99 -26.72
C ASP A 44 5.78 -18.48 -26.71
N VAL A 45 6.57 -18.03 -27.69
CA VAL A 45 6.97 -16.62 -27.84
C VAL A 45 5.76 -15.70 -28.07
N THR A 46 4.74 -16.17 -28.77
CA THR A 46 3.53 -15.39 -29.08
C THR A 46 2.75 -15.05 -27.81
N ARG A 47 2.50 -16.02 -26.93
CA ARG A 47 1.83 -15.74 -25.65
C ARG A 47 2.71 -14.91 -24.72
N ALA A 48 4.01 -15.14 -24.73
CA ALA A 48 4.95 -14.33 -23.96
C ALA A 48 4.88 -12.85 -24.34
N GLN A 49 4.85 -12.54 -25.65
CA GLN A 49 4.69 -11.18 -26.16
C GLN A 49 3.32 -10.58 -25.79
N ALA A 50 2.24 -11.36 -25.89
CA ALA A 50 0.91 -10.92 -25.50
C ALA A 50 0.85 -10.53 -24.00
N TYR A 51 1.51 -11.30 -23.13
CA TYR A 51 1.59 -10.96 -21.71
C TYR A 51 2.40 -9.69 -21.44
N ARG A 52 3.50 -9.45 -22.17
CA ARG A 52 4.24 -8.19 -22.05
C ARG A 52 3.40 -6.99 -22.47
N ALA A 53 2.72 -7.09 -23.61
CA ALA A 53 1.85 -6.04 -24.11
C ALA A 53 0.73 -5.72 -23.10
N ALA A 54 0.07 -6.74 -22.55
CA ALA A 54 -0.95 -6.55 -21.52
C ALA A 54 -0.38 -5.93 -20.23
N ALA A 55 0.82 -6.32 -19.80
CA ALA A 55 1.47 -5.74 -18.62
C ALA A 55 1.81 -4.25 -18.82
N GLN A 56 2.26 -3.89 -20.03
CA GLN A 56 2.56 -2.51 -20.40
C GLN A 56 1.29 -1.65 -20.45
N GLU A 57 0.21 -2.17 -21.05
CA GLU A 57 -1.08 -1.47 -21.09
C GLU A 57 -1.63 -1.23 -19.68
N ILE A 58 -1.57 -2.24 -18.81
CA ILE A 58 -1.98 -2.10 -17.40
C ILE A 58 -1.16 -1.01 -16.71
N ARG A 59 0.16 -0.98 -16.93
CA ARG A 59 1.04 0.02 -16.33
C ARG A 59 0.66 1.44 -16.77
N GLN A 60 0.44 1.66 -18.06
CA GLN A 60 0.02 2.96 -18.58
C GLN A 60 -1.29 3.44 -17.96
N ARG A 61 -2.26 2.53 -17.80
CA ARG A 61 -3.53 2.85 -17.13
C ARG A 61 -3.33 3.20 -15.66
N LEU A 62 -2.46 2.47 -14.95
CA LEU A 62 -2.13 2.77 -13.56
C LEU A 62 -1.38 4.10 -13.41
N ASP A 63 -0.52 4.47 -14.37
CA ASP A 63 0.17 5.76 -14.36
C ASP A 63 -0.81 6.94 -14.49
N ALA A 64 -1.92 6.77 -15.21
CA ALA A 64 -2.98 7.77 -15.34
C ALA A 64 -3.74 8.05 -14.03
N HIS A 65 -3.56 7.22 -13.00
CA HIS A 65 -4.09 7.48 -11.66
C HIS A 65 -3.22 8.42 -10.84
N PHE A 66 -2.02 8.81 -11.31
CA PHE A 66 -1.22 9.80 -10.61
C PHE A 66 -1.81 11.20 -10.79
N ASP A 67 -1.95 11.92 -9.68
CA ASP A 67 -2.32 13.32 -9.66
C ASP A 67 -1.06 14.16 -9.43
N PRO A 68 -0.57 14.91 -10.43
CA PRO A 68 0.66 15.68 -10.30
C PRO A 68 0.51 16.89 -9.36
N ASP A 69 -0.70 17.43 -9.20
CA ASP A 69 -0.96 18.60 -8.36
C ASP A 69 -0.99 18.20 -6.88
N GLU A 70 -1.61 17.05 -6.58
CA GLU A 70 -1.65 16.52 -5.21
C GLU A 70 -0.40 15.68 -4.86
N GLY A 71 0.37 15.24 -5.86
CA GLY A 71 1.59 14.45 -5.68
C GLY A 71 1.34 13.01 -5.23
N VAL A 72 0.13 12.47 -5.43
CA VAL A 72 -0.30 11.15 -4.96
C VAL A 72 -1.05 10.37 -6.03
N TYR A 73 -1.14 9.06 -5.87
CA TYR A 73 -2.05 8.24 -6.66
C TYR A 73 -3.49 8.41 -6.15
N VAL A 74 -4.40 8.69 -7.09
CA VAL A 74 -5.81 8.88 -6.80
C VAL A 74 -6.71 7.86 -7.50
N CYS A 75 -7.75 7.46 -6.79
CA CYS A 75 -8.86 6.70 -7.31
C CYS A 75 -9.75 7.60 -8.18
N ARG A 76 -9.67 7.45 -9.52
CA ARG A 76 -10.50 8.19 -10.49
C ARG A 76 -11.71 7.35 -10.91
N PHE A 77 -12.92 7.87 -10.76
CA PHE A 77 -14.12 7.24 -11.32
C PHE A 77 -14.28 7.65 -12.79
N ALA A 78 -14.48 6.67 -13.68
CA ALA A 78 -14.67 6.90 -15.11
C ALA A 78 -15.88 7.80 -15.47
N ASN A 79 -16.82 8.04 -14.55
CA ASN A 79 -18.02 8.85 -14.77
C ASN A 79 -18.00 10.22 -14.05
N ALA A 80 -16.84 10.67 -13.55
CA ALA A 80 -16.76 11.97 -12.87
C ALA A 80 -16.97 13.18 -13.80
N ALA A 81 -16.94 12.99 -15.11
CA ALA A 81 -17.25 14.04 -16.09
C ALA A 81 -18.76 14.35 -16.21
N ASP A 82 -19.66 13.47 -15.76
CA ASP A 82 -21.12 13.61 -16.00
C ASP A 82 -21.95 13.94 -14.74
N ARG A 83 -21.33 14.21 -13.59
CA ARG A 83 -22.06 14.67 -12.39
C ARG A 83 -21.27 15.71 -11.60
N PRO A 84 -21.63 17.01 -11.71
CA PRO A 84 -21.02 18.09 -10.93
C PRO A 84 -21.24 18.00 -9.41
N SER A 85 -22.07 17.08 -8.91
CA SER A 85 -22.45 16.98 -7.48
C SER A 85 -22.06 15.68 -6.77
N ALA A 86 -21.33 14.77 -7.42
CA ALA A 86 -20.77 13.62 -6.71
C ALA A 86 -19.55 14.08 -5.90
N ALA A 87 -19.70 14.21 -4.58
CA ALA A 87 -18.61 14.64 -3.69
C ALA A 87 -17.28 13.90 -4.01
N PRO A 88 -16.13 14.61 -4.02
CA PRO A 88 -14.80 14.05 -4.34
C PRO A 88 -14.25 13.14 -3.22
N ALA A 89 -15.11 12.34 -2.59
CA ALA A 89 -14.85 11.72 -1.29
C ALA A 89 -13.99 10.45 -1.34
N ARG A 90 -13.59 9.93 -2.51
CA ARG A 90 -12.78 8.69 -2.61
C ARG A 90 -11.57 8.84 -3.50
N ARG A 91 -10.86 9.96 -3.40
CA ARG A 91 -9.62 10.18 -4.16
C ARG A 91 -8.45 9.45 -3.55
N LEU A 92 -8.27 9.56 -2.23
CA LEU A 92 -7.21 8.88 -1.49
C LEU A 92 -7.75 7.58 -0.87
N ASP A 93 -7.18 6.44 -1.26
CA ASP A 93 -7.70 5.11 -0.91
C ASP A 93 -6.55 4.13 -0.62
N MET A 94 -6.67 3.39 0.49
CA MET A 94 -5.75 2.37 0.96
C MET A 94 -5.62 1.20 -0.03
N ALA A 95 -6.56 1.04 -0.97
CA ALA A 95 -6.44 0.13 -2.09
C ALA A 95 -5.16 0.35 -2.93
N VAL A 96 -4.60 1.57 -2.95
CA VAL A 96 -3.33 1.85 -3.64
C VAL A 96 -2.14 1.18 -2.93
N PRO A 97 -1.83 1.49 -1.65
CA PRO A 97 -0.80 0.76 -0.90
C PRO A 97 -1.02 -0.75 -0.88
N LEU A 98 -2.27 -1.22 -0.71
CA LEU A 98 -2.60 -2.64 -0.76
C LEU A 98 -2.31 -3.26 -2.13
N GLY A 99 -2.62 -2.54 -3.22
CA GLY A 99 -2.26 -2.94 -4.57
C GLY A 99 -0.75 -3.10 -4.74
N VAL A 100 0.05 -2.13 -4.26
CA VAL A 100 1.52 -2.16 -4.33
C VAL A 100 2.10 -3.37 -3.59
N ILE A 101 1.67 -3.64 -2.36
CA ILE A 101 2.19 -4.77 -1.59
C ILE A 101 1.73 -6.11 -2.18
N HIS A 102 0.55 -6.20 -2.81
CA HIS A 102 0.09 -7.42 -3.46
C HIS A 102 0.72 -7.65 -4.83
N ALA A 103 1.05 -6.59 -5.59
CA ALA A 103 1.84 -6.67 -6.82
C ALA A 103 3.22 -7.27 -6.55
N ALA A 104 3.75 -6.99 -5.37
CA ALA A 104 5.01 -7.52 -4.89
C ALA A 104 6.23 -7.23 -5.79
N ARG A 105 6.19 -6.13 -6.53
CA ARG A 105 7.30 -5.69 -7.38
C ARG A 105 8.50 -5.28 -6.53
N ALA A 106 9.69 -5.67 -6.97
CA ALA A 106 10.94 -5.32 -6.30
C ALA A 106 11.27 -3.83 -6.40
N GLU A 107 11.04 -3.23 -7.58
CA GLU A 107 11.45 -1.85 -7.87
C GLU A 107 10.62 -1.21 -9.01
N GLY A 108 10.84 0.10 -9.21
CA GLY A 108 10.22 0.93 -10.23
C GLY A 108 8.81 1.42 -9.86
N PRO A 109 8.07 2.00 -10.82
CA PRO A 109 6.73 2.53 -10.59
C PRO A 109 5.78 1.49 -10.00
N HIS A 110 4.85 1.85 -9.13
CA HIS A 110 3.91 0.94 -8.47
C HIS A 110 4.57 -0.19 -7.65
N SER A 111 5.80 0.05 -7.16
CA SER A 111 6.47 -0.79 -6.15
C SER A 111 6.53 -0.05 -4.81
N VAL A 112 6.98 -0.73 -3.74
CA VAL A 112 7.18 -0.06 -2.44
C VAL A 112 8.24 1.04 -2.52
N LEU A 113 9.18 0.95 -3.47
CA LEU A 113 10.22 1.95 -3.71
C LEU A 113 9.77 3.10 -4.62
N ASP A 114 8.54 3.06 -5.15
CA ASP A 114 8.01 4.17 -5.93
C ASP A 114 7.75 5.38 -5.01
N PRO A 115 8.41 6.54 -5.25
CA PRO A 115 8.18 7.75 -4.49
C PRO A 115 6.70 8.15 -4.40
N LYS A 116 5.93 7.91 -5.48
CA LYS A 116 4.51 8.26 -5.56
C LYS A 116 3.66 7.35 -4.67
N ALA A 117 3.98 6.06 -4.60
CA ALA A 117 3.28 5.11 -3.74
C ALA A 117 3.56 5.43 -2.26
N LEU A 118 4.82 5.70 -1.92
CA LEU A 118 5.21 6.10 -0.57
C LEU A 118 4.55 7.42 -0.14
N ALA A 119 4.53 8.43 -1.00
CA ALA A 119 3.84 9.69 -0.74
C ALA A 119 2.32 9.51 -0.54
N THR A 120 1.71 8.59 -1.30
CA THR A 120 0.28 8.25 -1.16
C THR A 120 -0.02 7.64 0.21
N LEU A 121 0.82 6.70 0.67
CA LEU A 121 0.67 6.10 2.00
C LEU A 121 0.88 7.15 3.10
N ALA A 122 1.91 7.99 3.00
CA ALA A 122 2.16 9.05 3.97
C ALA A 122 0.97 10.03 4.08
N ARG A 123 0.36 10.41 2.94
CA ARG A 123 -0.84 11.26 2.95
C ARG A 123 -2.04 10.56 3.59
N LEU A 124 -2.18 9.24 3.42
CA LEU A 124 -3.22 8.45 4.11
C LEU A 124 -2.98 8.44 5.63
N GLU A 125 -1.73 8.28 6.05
CA GLU A 125 -1.35 8.31 7.47
C GLU A 125 -1.68 9.67 8.10
N GLU A 126 -1.24 10.77 7.48
CA GLU A 126 -1.56 12.13 7.93
C GLU A 126 -3.07 12.37 8.05
N PHE A 127 -3.84 11.85 7.09
CA PHE A 127 -5.30 11.98 7.09
C PHE A 127 -5.94 11.22 8.26
N PHE A 128 -5.63 9.93 8.41
CA PHE A 128 -6.25 9.10 9.46
C PHE A 128 -5.74 9.47 10.85
N GLU A 129 -4.49 9.92 10.97
CA GLU A 129 -3.96 10.48 12.20
C GLU A 129 -4.84 11.63 12.70
N LYS A 130 -5.19 12.59 11.83
CA LYS A 130 -6.06 13.71 12.18
C LYS A 130 -7.52 13.31 12.36
N LYS A 131 -8.00 12.33 11.58
CA LYS A 131 -9.43 12.01 11.49
C LYS A 131 -9.95 11.15 12.65
N TYR A 132 -9.13 10.25 13.18
CA TYR A 132 -9.56 9.23 14.15
C TYR A 132 -9.13 9.63 15.57
N PRO A 133 -10.08 9.77 16.52
CA PRO A 133 -9.74 10.05 17.92
C PRO A 133 -8.77 9.03 18.54
N ILE A 134 -8.89 7.73 18.22
CA ILE A 134 -7.92 6.72 18.72
C ILE A 134 -6.47 7.00 18.30
N ASN A 135 -6.26 7.75 17.21
CA ASN A 135 -4.93 8.11 16.76
C ASN A 135 -4.36 9.29 17.54
N GLN A 136 -5.20 10.14 18.14
CA GLN A 136 -4.75 11.29 18.94
C GLN A 136 -4.29 10.86 20.34
N GLU A 137 -4.86 9.80 20.88
CA GLU A 137 -4.59 9.28 22.22
C GLU A 137 -3.68 8.04 22.23
N ARG A 138 -3.13 7.66 21.06
CA ARG A 138 -2.27 6.47 20.92
C ARG A 138 -0.93 6.65 21.65
N ALA A 139 -0.34 5.54 22.08
CA ALA A 139 1.01 5.53 22.61
C ALA A 139 2.04 5.98 21.54
N SER A 140 3.15 6.59 21.98
CA SER A 140 4.18 7.14 21.08
C SER A 140 4.89 6.08 20.23
N ASP A 141 4.85 4.81 20.66
CA ASP A 141 5.35 3.65 19.92
C ASP A 141 4.33 3.07 18.92
N CYS A 142 3.15 3.67 18.79
CA CYS A 142 2.11 3.25 17.86
C CYS A 142 2.01 4.20 16.65
N ALA A 143 1.90 3.62 15.46
CA ALA A 143 1.58 4.36 14.25
C ALA A 143 0.05 4.56 14.15
N PRO A 144 -0.44 5.50 13.32
CA PRO A 144 -1.87 5.72 13.17
C PRO A 144 -2.61 4.45 12.71
N ALA A 145 -3.75 4.15 13.30
CA ALA A 145 -4.71 3.21 12.75
C ALA A 145 -5.26 3.70 11.40
N MET A 146 -5.40 2.79 10.44
CA MET A 146 -5.69 3.11 9.04
C MET A 146 -7.09 2.67 8.63
N GLY A 147 -7.82 3.55 7.95
CA GLY A 147 -9.10 3.24 7.32
C GLY A 147 -8.97 2.74 5.88
N ARG A 148 -10.07 2.79 5.11
CA ARG A 148 -10.05 2.53 3.66
C ARG A 148 -9.83 3.80 2.86
N TYR A 149 -10.69 4.80 3.03
CA TYR A 149 -10.63 6.07 2.30
C TYR A 149 -11.34 7.16 3.11
N ALA A 150 -11.19 8.43 2.70
CA ALA A 150 -11.86 9.55 3.36
C ALA A 150 -13.39 9.42 3.34
N HIS A 151 -14.07 9.81 4.43
CA HIS A 151 -15.54 9.74 4.54
C HIS A 151 -16.15 8.34 4.35
N ASP A 152 -15.40 7.28 4.64
CA ASP A 152 -16.00 5.95 4.75
C ASP A 152 -17.02 5.94 5.90
N SER A 153 -18.27 5.58 5.60
CA SER A 153 -19.38 5.53 6.55
C SER A 153 -19.88 4.11 6.79
N TYR A 154 -19.16 3.09 6.29
CA TYR A 154 -19.55 1.70 6.48
C TYR A 154 -19.35 1.26 7.94
N CYS A 155 -20.42 0.79 8.58
CA CYS A 155 -20.46 0.51 10.02
C CYS A 155 -20.09 1.76 10.83
N SER A 156 -18.92 1.80 11.45
CA SER A 156 -18.43 2.97 12.20
C SER A 156 -17.67 3.97 11.34
N GLY A 157 -17.36 3.65 10.07
CA GLY A 157 -16.30 4.33 9.32
C GLY A 157 -14.92 4.13 9.96
N GLY A 158 -14.78 3.01 10.68
CA GLY A 158 -13.71 2.74 11.62
C GLY A 158 -12.36 2.50 10.95
N ALA A 159 -11.36 2.27 11.79
CA ALA A 159 -10.10 1.74 11.33
C ALA A 159 -10.27 0.26 10.96
N TYR A 160 -9.46 -0.21 10.02
CA TYR A 160 -9.52 -1.57 9.51
C TYR A 160 -8.23 -2.31 9.87
N TYR A 161 -8.37 -3.54 10.37
CA TYR A 161 -7.21 -4.38 10.69
C TYR A 161 -6.36 -4.65 9.46
N PHE A 162 -6.97 -5.05 8.33
CA PHE A 162 -6.21 -5.33 7.11
C PHE A 162 -5.55 -4.07 6.53
N SER A 163 -6.14 -2.87 6.69
CA SER A 163 -5.52 -1.62 6.24
C SER A 163 -4.30 -1.30 7.10
N THR A 164 -4.44 -1.39 8.42
CA THR A 164 -3.36 -1.09 9.36
C THR A 164 -2.20 -2.09 9.19
N PHE A 165 -2.49 -3.38 9.01
CA PHE A 165 -1.49 -4.38 8.64
C PHE A 165 -0.91 -4.17 7.24
N GLY A 166 -1.69 -3.70 6.27
CA GLY A 166 -1.21 -3.37 4.94
C GLY A 166 -0.16 -2.26 4.94
N ALA A 167 -0.36 -1.24 5.77
CA ALA A 167 0.65 -0.20 6.01
C ALA A 167 1.91 -0.79 6.65
N ALA A 168 1.77 -1.61 7.70
CA ALA A 168 2.89 -2.32 8.31
C ALA A 168 3.70 -3.12 7.28
N GLN A 169 3.01 -3.91 6.45
CA GLN A 169 3.61 -4.71 5.40
C GLN A 169 4.36 -3.85 4.37
N PHE A 170 3.80 -2.70 3.98
CA PHE A 170 4.47 -1.77 3.06
C PHE A 170 5.84 -1.34 3.61
N TYR A 171 5.88 -0.90 4.87
CA TYR A 171 7.11 -0.48 5.54
C TYR A 171 8.12 -1.62 5.68
N PHE A 172 7.69 -2.82 6.08
CA PHE A 172 8.59 -3.97 6.17
C PHE A 172 9.17 -4.38 4.82
N ARG A 173 8.36 -4.34 3.76
CA ARG A 173 8.84 -4.63 2.40
C ARG A 173 9.79 -3.58 1.87
N PHE A 174 9.56 -2.31 2.21
CA PHE A 174 10.50 -1.24 1.90
C PHE A 174 11.84 -1.50 2.61
N ALA A 175 11.83 -1.76 3.92
CA ALA A 175 13.03 -2.10 4.68
C ALA A 175 13.74 -3.33 4.09
N GLU A 176 13.00 -4.39 3.74
CA GLU A 176 13.56 -5.55 3.05
C GLU A 176 14.28 -5.17 1.75
N ALA A 177 13.69 -4.30 0.93
CA ALA A 177 14.32 -3.83 -0.30
C ALA A 177 15.62 -3.05 -0.04
N ILE A 178 15.66 -2.21 1.00
CA ILE A 178 16.90 -1.52 1.43
C ILE A 178 17.98 -2.55 1.78
N GLY A 179 17.64 -3.53 2.62
CA GLY A 179 18.56 -4.56 3.09
C GLY A 179 19.06 -5.49 1.98
N ARG A 180 18.30 -5.63 0.88
CA ARG A 180 18.71 -6.34 -0.33
C ARG A 180 19.57 -5.51 -1.29
N GLY A 181 19.93 -4.27 -0.91
CA GLY A 181 20.78 -3.41 -1.71
C GLY A 181 20.05 -2.64 -2.82
N ALA A 182 18.72 -2.56 -2.80
CA ALA A 182 17.97 -1.84 -3.83
C ALA A 182 18.31 -0.34 -3.83
N MET A 183 18.31 0.28 -5.01
CA MET A 183 18.46 1.72 -5.14
C MET A 183 17.17 2.42 -4.68
N ILE A 184 17.29 3.41 -3.79
CA ILE A 184 16.14 4.11 -3.22
C ILE A 184 16.06 5.48 -3.89
N PRO A 185 15.13 5.70 -4.82
CA PRO A 185 15.03 6.97 -5.53
C PRO A 185 14.59 8.10 -4.60
N VAL A 186 15.26 9.23 -4.70
CA VAL A 186 14.89 10.49 -4.04
C VAL A 186 14.34 11.43 -5.10
N SER A 187 13.14 11.93 -4.86
CA SER A 187 12.42 12.86 -5.73
C SER A 187 11.77 13.96 -4.88
N ALA A 188 11.24 15.00 -5.53
CA ALA A 188 10.52 16.05 -4.82
C ALA A 188 9.35 15.52 -3.95
N GLY A 189 8.68 14.45 -4.38
CA GLY A 189 7.50 13.90 -3.70
C GLY A 189 7.79 13.09 -2.43
N ASN A 190 9.00 12.53 -2.26
CA ASN A 190 9.34 11.71 -1.08
C ASN A 190 10.52 12.27 -0.27
N ARG A 191 11.22 13.30 -0.75
CA ARG A 191 12.41 13.83 -0.08
C ARG A 191 12.14 14.27 1.36
N THR A 192 11.05 15.01 1.60
CA THR A 192 10.69 15.45 2.96
C THR A 192 10.45 14.26 3.87
N LEU A 193 9.62 13.30 3.45
CA LEU A 193 9.32 12.10 4.22
C LEU A 193 10.58 11.27 4.55
N LEU A 194 11.46 11.07 3.57
CA LEU A 194 12.71 10.33 3.79
C LEU A 194 13.64 11.08 4.77
N ALA A 195 13.69 12.41 4.68
CA ALA A 195 14.48 13.24 5.58
C ALA A 195 13.92 13.19 7.01
N ASP A 196 12.60 13.28 7.17
CA ASP A 196 11.90 13.17 8.46
C ASP A 196 12.14 11.79 9.11
N MET A 197 12.07 10.71 8.32
CA MET A 197 12.39 9.35 8.78
C MET A 197 13.84 9.21 9.27
N LEU A 198 14.76 9.99 8.72
CA LEU A 198 16.18 9.99 9.09
C LEU A 198 16.51 10.97 10.23
N GLY A 199 15.60 11.89 10.56
CA GLY A 199 15.90 13.02 11.45
C GLY A 199 16.90 13.99 10.85
N GLU A 200 16.91 14.14 9.52
CA GLU A 200 17.87 14.95 8.78
C GLU A 200 17.19 16.14 8.09
N PRO A 201 17.90 17.25 7.83
CA PRO A 201 17.36 18.32 7.01
C PRO A 201 17.16 17.83 5.57
N ARG A 202 16.12 18.33 4.89
CA ARG A 202 15.81 17.99 3.49
C ARG A 202 17.02 18.14 2.55
N ALA A 203 17.91 19.08 2.84
CA ALA A 203 19.13 19.34 2.07
C ALA A 203 20.14 18.18 2.11
N ALA A 204 20.12 17.33 3.15
CA ALA A 204 21.00 16.17 3.26
C ALA A 204 20.69 15.10 2.18
N LEU A 205 19.46 15.09 1.63
CA LEU A 205 19.04 14.21 0.54
C LEU A 205 19.02 14.95 -0.82
N ALA A 206 20.14 15.57 -1.17
CA ALA A 206 20.30 16.32 -2.43
C ALA A 206 20.44 15.41 -3.65
N ALA A 207 21.05 14.22 -3.48
CA ALA A 207 21.25 13.26 -4.55
C ALA A 207 19.92 12.68 -5.08
N ALA A 208 19.98 12.08 -6.27
CA ALA A 208 18.83 11.41 -6.89
C ALA A 208 18.47 10.06 -6.24
N SER A 209 19.31 9.56 -5.34
CA SER A 209 19.07 8.34 -4.57
C SER A 209 19.69 8.42 -3.18
N VAL A 210 19.19 7.62 -2.23
CA VAL A 210 19.73 7.56 -0.86
C VAL A 210 21.13 6.97 -0.86
N GLU A 211 22.10 7.77 -0.42
CA GLU A 211 23.51 7.41 -0.36
C GLU A 211 23.84 6.43 0.77
N PRO A 212 24.93 5.65 0.66
CA PRO A 212 25.30 4.61 1.63
C PRO A 212 25.25 5.02 3.11
N PRO A 213 25.71 6.22 3.53
CA PRO A 213 25.70 6.63 4.95
C PRO A 213 24.29 6.70 5.57
N PHE A 214 23.25 6.87 4.76
CA PHE A 214 21.87 6.98 5.22
C PHE A 214 21.13 5.64 5.19
N ARG A 215 21.62 4.64 4.43
CA ARG A 215 20.88 3.41 4.14
C ARG A 215 20.55 2.59 5.38
N GLU A 216 21.51 2.41 6.29
CA GLU A 216 21.29 1.62 7.50
C GLU A 216 20.30 2.29 8.46
N ARG A 217 20.42 3.62 8.64
CA ARG A 217 19.46 4.39 9.44
C ARG A 217 18.06 4.35 8.83
N LEU A 218 17.96 4.47 7.51
CA LEU A 218 16.69 4.39 6.79
C LEU A 218 16.07 3.00 6.91
N PHE A 219 16.87 1.93 6.78
CA PHE A 219 16.43 0.56 7.03
C PHE A 219 15.82 0.42 8.42
N LYS A 220 16.53 0.88 9.46
CA LYS A 220 16.07 0.83 10.86
C LYS A 220 14.80 1.66 11.05
N ALA A 221 14.71 2.85 10.46
CA ALA A 221 13.53 3.72 10.54
C ALA A 221 12.29 3.08 9.91
N PHE A 222 12.42 2.51 8.70
CA PHE A 222 11.30 1.84 8.03
C PHE A 222 10.87 0.55 8.75
N LEU A 223 11.83 -0.23 9.26
CA LEU A 223 11.54 -1.42 10.06
C LEU A 223 10.79 -1.03 11.35
N ALA A 224 11.27 0.01 12.06
CA ALA A 224 10.61 0.52 13.25
C ALA A 224 9.21 1.05 12.95
N ARG A 225 9.01 1.79 11.85
CA ARG A 225 7.69 2.29 11.45
C ARG A 225 6.70 1.15 11.21
N GLY A 226 7.13 0.07 10.56
CA GLY A 226 6.31 -1.14 10.42
C GLY A 226 5.93 -1.76 11.77
N ASP A 227 6.87 -1.81 12.71
CA ASP A 227 6.63 -2.33 14.07
C ASP A 227 5.62 -1.46 14.85
N MET A 228 5.62 -0.15 14.63
CA MET A 228 4.64 0.76 15.24
C MET A 228 3.20 0.49 14.77
N PHE A 229 3.00 0.10 13.49
CA PHE A 229 1.67 -0.33 13.02
C PHE A 229 1.25 -1.68 13.63
N MET A 230 2.20 -2.61 13.79
CA MET A 230 1.93 -3.87 14.49
C MET A 230 1.55 -3.63 15.96
N ALA A 231 2.20 -2.65 16.61
CA ALA A 231 1.87 -2.24 17.98
C ALA A 231 0.47 -1.63 18.07
N MET A 232 0.08 -0.77 17.12
CA MET A 232 -1.28 -0.21 17.06
C MET A 232 -2.34 -1.30 16.96
N VAL A 233 -2.14 -2.29 16.09
CA VAL A 233 -3.08 -3.42 16.00
C VAL A 233 -3.11 -4.21 17.30
N ARG A 234 -1.95 -4.50 17.90
CA ARG A 234 -1.88 -5.23 19.18
C ARG A 234 -2.65 -4.53 20.30
N ALA A 235 -2.58 -3.19 20.38
CA ALA A 235 -3.28 -2.41 21.39
C ALA A 235 -4.82 -2.55 21.30
N HIS A 236 -5.34 -2.79 20.10
CA HIS A 236 -6.76 -2.99 19.84
C HIS A 236 -7.13 -4.45 19.55
N THR A 237 -6.25 -5.40 19.81
CA THR A 237 -6.56 -6.84 19.70
C THR A 237 -6.87 -7.39 21.08
N PRO A 238 -8.01 -8.07 21.30
CA PRO A 238 -8.34 -8.66 22.59
C PRO A 238 -7.39 -9.81 22.93
N ALA A 239 -7.39 -10.23 24.19
CA ALA A 239 -6.58 -11.36 24.67
C ALA A 239 -6.87 -12.68 23.93
N SER A 240 -8.07 -12.84 23.36
CA SER A 240 -8.42 -14.01 22.53
C SER A 240 -7.68 -14.04 21.18
N GLY A 241 -7.10 -12.93 20.75
CA GLY A 241 -6.45 -12.79 19.45
C GLY A 241 -7.42 -12.66 18.27
N GLU A 242 -8.73 -12.53 18.53
CA GLU A 242 -9.73 -12.41 17.47
C GLU A 242 -9.60 -11.09 16.71
N LEU A 243 -9.65 -11.16 15.38
CA LEU A 243 -9.60 -10.00 14.49
C LEU A 243 -10.87 -9.89 13.66
N SER A 244 -11.67 -8.86 13.91
CA SER A 244 -12.80 -8.45 13.09
C SER A 244 -12.32 -7.73 11.83
N GLU A 245 -13.25 -7.23 11.04
CA GLU A 245 -12.94 -6.35 9.91
C GLU A 245 -12.42 -4.99 10.38
N GLN A 246 -13.10 -4.40 11.38
CA GLN A 246 -12.87 -3.04 11.86
C GLN A 246 -12.66 -2.98 13.36
N PHE A 247 -11.97 -1.94 13.80
CA PHE A 247 -12.03 -1.46 15.17
C PHE A 247 -12.47 0.01 15.16
N ASP A 248 -13.29 0.38 16.14
CA ASP A 248 -13.96 1.67 16.20
C ASP A 248 -12.96 2.83 16.26
N GLN A 249 -13.18 3.88 15.47
CA GLN A 249 -12.25 5.00 15.34
C GLN A 249 -12.17 5.89 16.59
N THR A 250 -13.07 5.69 17.56
CA THR A 250 -13.12 6.48 18.81
C THR A 250 -12.72 5.64 20.02
N THR A 251 -13.28 4.44 20.14
CA THR A 251 -13.11 3.57 21.31
C THR A 251 -12.08 2.47 21.10
N GLY A 252 -11.75 2.14 19.84
CA GLY A 252 -10.88 1.01 19.51
C GLY A 252 -11.52 -0.36 19.72
N ALA A 253 -12.81 -0.44 20.05
CA ALA A 253 -13.54 -1.69 20.21
C ALA A 253 -13.75 -2.38 18.85
N GLN A 254 -13.73 -3.72 18.82
CA GLN A 254 -13.98 -4.47 17.59
C GLN A 254 -15.41 -4.27 17.06
N THR A 255 -15.53 -4.00 15.76
CA THR A 255 -16.80 -3.78 15.06
C THR A 255 -16.84 -4.50 13.71
N SER A 256 -18.01 -4.52 13.06
CA SER A 256 -18.26 -5.20 11.78
C SER A 256 -18.07 -6.73 11.88
N ALA A 257 -17.75 -7.39 10.75
CA ALA A 257 -17.62 -8.83 10.63
C ALA A 257 -16.55 -9.37 11.59
N LYS A 258 -16.95 -10.24 12.52
CA LYS A 258 -16.03 -10.95 13.41
C LYS A 258 -15.20 -11.96 12.63
N ASN A 259 -13.98 -12.19 13.09
CA ASN A 259 -13.08 -13.21 12.53
C ASN A 259 -12.92 -13.14 11.00
N LEU A 260 -12.71 -11.93 10.48
CA LEU A 260 -12.59 -11.72 9.04
C LEU A 260 -11.30 -12.37 8.52
N ALA A 261 -11.43 -13.34 7.61
CA ALA A 261 -10.29 -14.08 7.07
C ALA A 261 -9.19 -13.17 6.47
N TRP A 262 -9.58 -12.04 5.87
CA TRP A 262 -8.63 -11.09 5.30
C TRP A 262 -7.81 -10.36 6.38
N SER A 263 -8.40 -10.03 7.53
CA SER A 263 -7.65 -9.43 8.65
C SER A 263 -6.53 -10.36 9.13
N TYR A 264 -6.82 -11.67 9.25
CA TYR A 264 -5.81 -12.67 9.59
C TYR A 264 -4.76 -12.86 8.49
N ALA A 265 -5.17 -12.90 7.21
CA ALA A 265 -4.24 -13.02 6.10
C ALA A 265 -3.28 -11.81 6.04
N ALA A 266 -3.78 -10.59 6.30
CA ALA A 266 -2.98 -9.38 6.37
C ALA A 266 -1.98 -9.42 7.53
N PHE A 267 -2.39 -9.91 8.71
CA PHE A 267 -1.48 -10.15 9.83
C PHE A 267 -0.33 -11.09 9.45
N VAL A 268 -0.66 -12.27 8.88
CA VAL A 268 0.34 -13.27 8.48
C VAL A 268 1.31 -12.68 7.45
N ALA A 269 0.81 -11.94 6.46
CA ALA A 269 1.62 -11.32 5.43
C ALA A 269 2.56 -10.24 6.00
N ALA A 270 2.05 -9.35 6.86
CA ALA A 270 2.86 -8.33 7.54
C ALA A 270 3.94 -8.97 8.41
N PHE A 271 3.59 -10.00 9.20
CA PHE A 271 4.53 -10.72 10.04
C PHE A 271 5.61 -11.46 9.23
N ALA A 272 5.26 -12.06 8.09
CA ALA A 272 6.22 -12.68 7.19
C ALA A 272 7.20 -11.66 6.61
N SER A 273 6.71 -10.50 6.13
CA SER A 273 7.57 -9.41 5.65
C SER A 273 8.47 -8.85 6.75
N ARG A 274 7.96 -8.72 7.98
CA ARG A 274 8.76 -8.35 9.15
C ARG A 274 9.91 -9.32 9.38
N ARG A 275 9.63 -10.63 9.36
CA ARG A 275 10.67 -11.66 9.55
C ARG A 275 11.71 -11.63 8.43
N ALA A 276 11.29 -11.41 7.19
CA ALA A 276 12.20 -11.30 6.04
C ALA A 276 13.14 -10.09 6.21
N ALA A 277 12.60 -8.91 6.54
CA ALA A 277 13.41 -7.72 6.80
C ALA A 277 14.38 -7.93 7.97
N ARG A 278 13.92 -8.45 9.12
CA ARG A 278 14.78 -8.65 10.31
C ARG A 278 15.95 -9.61 10.07
N ARG A 279 15.83 -10.57 9.16
CA ARG A 279 16.95 -11.46 8.78
C ARG A 279 18.10 -10.70 8.11
N LEU A 280 17.79 -9.61 7.41
CA LEU A 280 18.79 -8.77 6.75
C LEU A 280 19.47 -7.78 7.70
N MET A 281 18.97 -7.65 8.94
CA MET A 281 19.60 -6.82 9.98
C MET A 281 20.73 -7.56 10.71
N ALA A 282 20.78 -8.89 10.59
CA ALA A 282 21.74 -9.77 11.27
C ALA A 282 22.94 -10.15 10.39
N CYS A 283 22.97 -9.68 9.14
CA CYS A 283 24.08 -9.81 8.20
C CYS A 283 24.74 -8.45 8.02
#